data_AF-A0A448IYR8-F1
#
_entry.id   AF-A0A448IYR8-F1
#
_cell.length_a   1.000
_cell.length_b   1.000
_cell.length_c   1.000
_cell.angle_alpha   90.00
_cell.angle_beta   90.00
_cell.angle_gamma   90.00
#
_symmetry.space_group_name_H-M   'P 1'
#
loop_
_entity.id
_entity.type
_entity.pdbx_description
1 polymer ?
#
loop_
_entity_poly.entity_id
_entity_poly.type
_entity_poly.pdbx_seq_one_letter_code
_entity_poly.pdbx_strand_id
1 'polypeptide(L)'
;MDPLEPLDAAMITADLLSDPLHAAALLIMSAPPGAGPGYVDGLYRDALSHHGALDPRFRRHPHAGVDTGGIWVWQTDETIDMSRHILRRTLPAGAD
;
A
#
# COMPACT_ATOMS: atom_id res chain seq x y z
N MET A 1 17.50 -14.09 -6.12
CA MET A 1 16.75 -14.02 -4.85
C MET A 1 17.22 -12.79 -4.11
N ASP A 2 16.28 -11.99 -3.61
CA ASP A 2 16.53 -10.78 -2.82
C ASP A 2 16.08 -11.09 -1.37
N PRO A 3 16.95 -11.62 -0.49
CA PRO A 3 16.55 -11.99 0.86
C PRO A 3 16.13 -10.76 1.66
N LEU A 4 15.17 -10.94 2.57
CA LEU A 4 14.83 -9.88 3.51
C LEU A 4 16.01 -9.58 4.43
N GLU A 5 16.16 -8.31 4.80
CA GLU A 5 17.05 -7.94 5.89
C GLU A 5 16.60 -8.62 7.19
N PRO A 6 17.52 -8.97 8.10
CA PRO A 6 17.19 -9.76 9.29
C PRO A 6 16.06 -9.16 10.15
N LEU A 7 16.02 -7.84 10.26
CA LEU A 7 14.96 -7.14 11.00
C LEU A 7 13.60 -7.25 10.29
N ASP A 8 13.55 -7.06 8.98
CA ASP A 8 12.31 -7.16 8.19
C ASP A 8 11.74 -8.59 8.26
N ALA A 9 12.61 -9.59 8.16
CA ALA A 9 12.22 -11.00 8.29
C ALA A 9 11.64 -11.30 9.69
N ALA A 10 12.25 -10.75 10.75
CA ALA A 10 11.75 -10.89 12.11
C ALA A 10 10.39 -10.19 12.29
N MET A 11 10.22 -8.98 11.74
CA MET A 11 8.97 -8.24 11.81
C MET A 11 7.83 -8.94 11.06
N ILE A 12 8.05 -9.39 9.83
CA ILE A 12 7.03 -10.12 9.05
C ILE A 12 6.66 -11.46 9.71
N THR A 13 7.65 -12.15 10.30
CA THR A 13 7.37 -13.39 11.05
C THR A 13 6.54 -13.10 12.30
N ALA A 14 6.83 -12.00 13.00
CA ALA A 14 6.04 -11.59 14.16
C ALA A 14 4.61 -11.18 13.76
N ASP A 15 4.43 -10.44 12.67
CA ASP A 15 3.12 -10.03 12.12
C ASP A 15 2.19 -11.23 11.86
N LEU A 16 2.74 -12.35 11.37
CA LEU A 16 1.98 -13.59 11.15
C LEU A 16 1.51 -14.27 12.45
N LEU A 17 2.20 -14.02 13.56
CA LEU A 17 1.97 -14.68 14.85
C LEU A 17 1.26 -13.77 15.86
N SER A 18 1.17 -12.47 15.60
CA SER A 18 0.64 -11.46 16.51
C SER A 18 -0.35 -10.49 15.84
N ASP A 19 -0.58 -9.35 16.49
CA ASP A 19 -1.29 -8.23 15.89
C ASP A 19 -0.49 -7.59 14.73
N PRO A 20 -1.17 -6.89 13.80
CA PRO A 20 -0.52 -6.28 12.65
C PRO A 20 0.55 -5.24 13.03
N LEU A 21 1.75 -5.37 12.47
CA LEU A 21 2.92 -4.52 12.68
C LEU A 21 3.05 -3.44 11.59
N HIS A 22 1.94 -2.88 11.13
CA HIS A 22 1.94 -1.80 10.15
C HIS A 22 1.97 -0.41 10.82
N ALA A 23 2.66 0.53 10.18
CA ALA A 23 2.60 1.94 10.54
C ALA A 23 1.56 2.65 9.66
N ALA A 24 0.85 3.63 10.22
CA ALA A 24 -0.13 4.44 9.51
C ALA A 24 0.04 5.93 9.83
N ALA A 25 -0.36 6.79 8.89
CA ALA A 25 -0.38 8.24 9.05
C ALA A 25 -1.75 8.79 8.61
N LEU A 26 -2.27 9.77 9.36
CA LEU A 26 -3.48 10.50 9.01
C LEU A 26 -3.11 11.90 8.54
N LEU A 27 -3.54 12.24 7.31
CA LEU A 27 -3.35 13.56 6.73
C LEU A 27 -4.71 14.25 6.61
N ILE A 28 -4.86 15.40 7.27
CA ILE A 28 -6.05 16.25 7.17
C ILE A 28 -5.68 17.46 6.31
N MET A 29 -6.38 17.63 5.19
CA MET A 29 -6.05 18.61 4.17
C MET A 29 -7.30 19.34 3.69
N SER A 30 -7.11 20.53 3.12
CA SER A 30 -8.14 21.30 2.44
C SER A 30 -7.98 21.19 0.93
N ALA A 31 -9.08 21.25 0.18
CA ALA A 31 -9.02 21.31 -1.27
C ALA A 31 -8.30 22.60 -1.74
N PRO A 32 -7.54 22.56 -2.84
CA PRO A 32 -6.89 23.75 -3.39
C PRO A 32 -7.90 24.86 -3.74
N PRO A 33 -7.48 26.15 -3.76
CA PRO A 33 -8.32 27.24 -4.23
C PRO A 33 -8.84 26.97 -5.65
N GLY A 34 -10.15 27.15 -5.86
CA GLY A 34 -10.80 26.92 -7.16
C GLY A 34 -11.14 25.46 -7.48
N ALA A 35 -10.85 24.51 -6.59
CA ALA A 35 -11.26 23.11 -6.76
C ALA A 35 -12.80 22.97 -6.67
N GLY A 36 -13.40 22.33 -7.67
CA GLY A 36 -14.83 22.03 -7.69
C GLY A 36 -15.24 20.85 -6.80
N PRO A 37 -16.54 20.61 -6.58
CA PRO A 37 -17.05 19.55 -5.70
C PRO A 37 -16.56 18.13 -6.05
N GLY A 38 -16.23 17.87 -7.31
CA GLY A 38 -15.72 16.58 -7.79
C GLY A 38 -14.20 16.41 -7.71
N TYR A 39 -13.48 17.32 -7.06
CA TYR A 39 -12.01 17.30 -7.04
C TYR A 39 -11.44 15.98 -6.50
N VAL A 40 -11.95 15.48 -5.38
CA VAL A 40 -11.48 14.23 -4.76
C VAL A 40 -11.84 13.01 -5.62
N ASP A 41 -12.98 13.03 -6.32
CA ASP A 41 -13.34 11.98 -7.29
C ASP A 41 -12.40 11.95 -8.49
N GLY A 42 -12.01 13.13 -8.99
CA GLY A 42 -10.98 13.25 -10.03
C GLY A 42 -9.66 12.68 -9.55
N LEU A 43 -9.18 13.14 -8.39
CA LEU A 43 -7.93 12.68 -7.80
C LEU A 43 -7.89 11.16 -7.60
N TYR A 44 -9.00 10.57 -7.14
CA TYR A 44 -9.11 9.12 -6.98
C TYR A 44 -9.02 8.37 -8.32
N ARG A 45 -9.75 8.81 -9.36
CA ARG A 45 -9.67 8.19 -10.70
C ARG A 45 -8.27 8.32 -11.30
N ASP A 46 -7.64 9.48 -11.11
CA ASP A 46 -6.28 9.73 -11.58
C ASP A 46 -5.32 8.77 -10.85
N ALA A 47 -5.42 8.63 -9.53
CA ALA A 47 -4.59 7.73 -8.75
C ALA A 47 -4.74 6.25 -9.16
N LEU A 48 -5.94 5.81 -9.55
CA LEU A 48 -6.17 4.44 -10.04
C LEU A 48 -5.57 4.20 -11.43
N SER A 49 -5.57 5.22 -12.29
CA SER A 49 -5.05 5.13 -13.65
C SER A 49 -3.55 5.44 -13.75
N HIS A 50 -2.96 5.97 -12.67
CA HIS A 50 -1.55 6.32 -12.64
C HIS A 50 -0.68 5.08 -12.44
N HIS A 51 -0.30 4.46 -13.55
CA HIS A 51 0.78 3.46 -13.62
C HIS A 51 2.15 4.12 -13.83
N GLY A 52 2.35 5.37 -13.39
CA GLY A 52 3.65 6.03 -13.40
C GLY A 52 4.71 5.19 -12.68
N ALA A 53 5.98 5.61 -12.70
CA ALA A 53 7.07 4.84 -12.09
C ALA A 53 6.85 4.70 -10.57
N LEU A 54 6.10 3.67 -10.17
CA LEU A 54 5.89 3.30 -8.78
C LEU A 54 7.26 2.96 -8.21
N ASP A 55 7.58 3.54 -7.05
CA ASP A 55 8.82 3.22 -6.36
C ASP A 55 8.92 1.69 -6.25
N PRO A 56 10.05 1.07 -6.65
CA PRO A 56 10.21 -0.38 -6.65
C PRO A 56 9.85 -1.04 -5.32
N ARG A 57 9.96 -0.30 -4.20
CA ARG A 57 9.61 -0.80 -2.87
C ARG A 57 8.12 -1.13 -2.72
N PHE A 58 7.22 -0.40 -3.38
CA PHE A 58 5.77 -0.70 -3.35
C PHE A 58 5.36 -1.85 -4.28
N ARG A 59 6.30 -2.37 -5.06
CA ARG A 59 6.08 -3.50 -5.98
C ARG A 59 6.54 -4.82 -5.38
N ARG A 60 6.92 -4.84 -4.11
CA ARG A 60 7.49 -6.03 -3.47
C ARG A 60 6.57 -6.56 -2.39
N HIS A 61 6.43 -7.87 -2.34
CA HIS A 61 5.78 -8.57 -1.23
C HIS A 61 6.75 -9.62 -0.66
N PRO A 62 6.63 -9.94 0.65
CA PRO A 62 7.40 -11.02 1.22
C PRO A 62 6.86 -12.37 0.72
N HIS A 63 7.77 -13.28 0.39
CA HIS A 63 7.46 -14.65 -0.02
C HIS A 63 8.37 -15.63 0.70
N ALA A 64 7.81 -16.72 1.23
CA ALA A 64 8.53 -17.86 1.75
C ALA A 64 7.81 -19.14 1.31
N GLY A 65 8.54 -20.02 0.62
CA GLY A 65 7.98 -21.23 0.02
C GLY A 65 9.02 -22.34 -0.12
N VAL A 66 8.61 -23.46 -0.69
CA VAL A 66 9.50 -24.60 -0.97
C VAL A 66 10.61 -24.19 -1.95
N ASP A 67 10.27 -23.33 -2.92
CA ASP A 67 11.16 -22.74 -3.90
C ASP A 67 12.22 -21.80 -3.29
N THR A 68 11.94 -21.22 -2.12
CA THR A 68 12.87 -20.37 -1.37
C THR A 68 13.56 -21.11 -0.22
N GLY A 69 13.31 -22.41 -0.04
CA GLY A 69 13.82 -23.19 1.08
C GLY A 69 13.31 -22.70 2.44
N GLY A 70 12.14 -22.05 2.48
CA GLY A 70 11.56 -21.46 3.69
C GLY A 70 12.19 -20.12 4.11
N ILE A 71 13.11 -19.57 3.34
CA ILE A 71 13.71 -18.25 3.61
C ILE A 71 12.79 -17.17 3.07
N TRP A 72 12.61 -16.09 3.85
CA TRP A 72 11.91 -14.89 3.41
C TRP A 72 12.70 -14.14 2.34
N VAL A 73 12.08 -13.92 1.19
CA VAL A 73 12.63 -13.11 0.10
C VAL A 73 11.63 -12.05 -0.35
N TRP A 74 12.14 -10.94 -0.86
CA TRP A 74 11.35 -9.98 -1.60
C TRP A 74 11.07 -10.54 -2.99
N GLN A 75 9.79 -10.60 -3.33
CA GLN A 75 9.33 -10.91 -4.67
C GLN A 75 8.73 -9.65 -5.28
N THR A 76 9.16 -9.31 -6.49
CA THR A 76 8.69 -8.12 -7.20
C THR A 76 7.55 -8.48 -8.14
N ASP A 77 6.44 -7.77 -8.03
CA ASP A 77 5.31 -7.86 -8.93
C ASP A 77 5.52 -7.03 -10.20
N GLU A 78 5.17 -7.62 -11.34
CA GLU A 78 5.19 -6.95 -12.64
C GLU A 78 4.00 -6.00 -12.82
N THR A 79 2.88 -6.30 -12.17
CA THR A 79 1.64 -5.52 -12.26
C THR A 79 1.02 -5.35 -10.88
N ILE A 80 0.71 -4.11 -10.51
CA ILE A 80 0.02 -3.76 -9.27
C ILE A 80 -1.40 -3.28 -9.60
N ASP A 81 -2.40 -3.93 -9.00
CA ASP A 81 -3.80 -3.51 -9.09
C ASP A 81 -4.07 -2.38 -8.09
N MET A 82 -3.95 -1.14 -8.55
CA MET A 82 -4.13 0.06 -7.72
C MET A 82 -5.48 0.10 -7.01
N SER A 83 -6.53 -0.54 -7.56
CA SER A 83 -7.86 -0.57 -6.96
C SER A 83 -7.92 -1.35 -5.64
N ARG A 84 -6.93 -2.23 -5.39
CA ARG A 84 -6.77 -2.95 -4.12
C ARG A 84 -6.02 -2.14 -3.07
N HIS A 85 -5.23 -1.15 -3.48
CA HIS A 85 -4.37 -0.38 -2.60
C HIS A 85 -4.91 1.03 -2.32
N ILE A 86 -5.77 1.56 -3.19
CA ILE A 86 -6.34 2.90 -3.07
C ILE A 86 -7.85 2.78 -2.93
N LEU A 87 -8.38 3.28 -1.81
CA LEU A 87 -9.79 3.25 -1.51
C LEU A 87 -10.32 4.67 -1.32
N ARG A 88 -11.44 4.96 -1.97
CA ARG A 88 -12.24 6.17 -1.69
C ARG A 88 -13.41 5.81 -0.78
N ARG A 89 -13.58 6.57 0.30
CA ARG A 89 -14.73 6.48 1.20
C ARG A 89 -15.26 7.88 1.48
N THR A 90 -16.57 7.98 1.63
CA THR A 90 -17.25 9.20 2.05
C THR A 90 -17.88 8.91 3.40
N LEU A 91 -17.63 9.78 4.37
CA LEU A 91 -18.26 9.65 5.68
C LEU A 91 -19.78 9.83 5.56
N PRO A 92 -20.57 9.16 6.39
CA PRO A 92 -22.02 9.37 6.41
C PRO A 92 -22.35 10.82 6.81
N ALA A 93 -23.53 11.29 6.42
CA ALA A 93 -24.02 12.59 6.85
C ALA A 93 -24.13 12.64 8.38
N GLY A 94 -23.69 13.75 9.01
CA GLY A 94 -23.70 13.91 10.47
C GLY A 94 -22.53 13.23 11.20
N ALA A 95 -21.43 12.94 10.50
CA ALA A 95 -20.19 12.43 11.09
C ALA A 95 -19.23 13.54 11.55
N ASP A 96 -19.68 14.79 11.45
CA ASP A 96 -19.04 16.04 11.88
C ASP A 96 -19.38 16.43 13.33
#